data_AF-A0A7W7YCJ7-F1
#
_entry.id   AF-A0A7W7YCJ7-F1
#
_cell.length_a   1.000
_cell.length_b   1.000
_cell.length_c   1.000
_cell.angle_alpha   90.00
_cell.angle_beta   90.00
_cell.angle_gamma   90.00
#
_symmetry.space_group_name_H-M   'P 1'
#
loop_
_entity.id
_entity.type
_entity.pdbx_description
1 polymer ?
#
loop_
_entity_poly.entity_id
_entity_poly.type
_entity_poly.pdbx_seq_one_letter_code
_entity_poly.pdbx_strand_id
1 'polypeptide(L)' 'MNTLHQINEKARSVLRDALGPVDYARYQQQFSLGSGDYTAERQKAEQPDIETISKRVEELKAAGLLVPPPNARLLAGPP' A
#
# COMPACT_ATOMS: atom_id res chain seq x y z
N MET A 1 3.87 37.01 -15.14
CA MET A 1 4.42 35.67 -14.94
C MET A 1 3.79 35.10 -13.69
N ASN A 2 3.07 33.98 -13.77
CA ASN A 2 2.43 33.40 -12.59
C ASN A 2 3.48 32.73 -11.72
N THR A 3 3.34 32.84 -10.41
CA THR A 3 4.18 32.08 -9.46
C THR A 3 3.80 30.60 -9.50
N LEU A 4 4.73 29.72 -9.09
CA LEU A 4 4.44 28.28 -8.96
C LEU A 4 3.21 28.01 -8.07
N HIS A 5 3.02 28.83 -7.03
CA HIS A 5 1.84 28.76 -6.17
C HIS A 5 0.54 29.05 -6.95
N GLN A 6 0.51 30.11 -7.74
CA GLN A 6 -0.66 30.48 -8.56
C GLN A 6 -0.97 29.42 -9.63
N ILE A 7 0.07 28.79 -10.20
CA ILE A 7 -0.11 27.68 -11.15
C ILE A 7 -0.72 26.46 -10.43
N ASN A 8 -0.22 26.11 -9.25
CA ASN A 8 -0.72 24.97 -8.47
C ASN A 8 -2.16 25.17 -8.02
N GLU A 9 -2.54 26.36 -7.54
CA GLU A 9 -3.92 26.66 -7.16
C GLU A 9 -4.88 26.55 -8.35
N LYS A 10 -4.46 27.05 -9.52
CA LYS A 10 -5.25 26.93 -10.75
C LYS A 10 -5.38 25.46 -11.20
N ALA A 11 -4.29 24.70 -11.15
CA ALA A 11 -4.29 23.28 -11.49
C ALA A 11 -5.20 22.46 -10.55
N ARG A 12 -5.18 22.74 -9.24
CA ARG A 12 -6.07 22.10 -8.27
C ARG A 12 -7.55 22.37 -8.54
N SER A 13 -7.90 23.60 -8.95
CA SER A 13 -9.27 23.92 -9.33
C SER A 13 -9.72 23.11 -10.54
N VAL A 14 -8.93 23.11 -11.61
CA VAL A 14 -9.23 22.36 -12.84
C VAL A 14 -9.37 20.86 -12.57
N LEU A 15 -8.49 20.30 -11.73
CA LEU A 15 -8.55 18.88 -11.36
C LEU A 15 -9.79 18.53 -10.54
N ARG A 16 -10.22 19.40 -9.61
CA ARG A 16 -11.47 19.20 -8.85
C ARG A 16 -12.69 19.21 -9.77
N ASP A 17 -12.73 20.14 -10.72
CA ASP A 17 -13.87 20.29 -11.63
C ASP A 17 -13.95 19.11 -12.62
N ALA A 18 -12.80 18.63 -13.11
CA ALA A 18 -12.74 17.53 -14.07
C ALA A 18 -13.00 16.15 -13.44
N LEU A 19 -12.52 15.91 -12.22
CA LEU A 19 -12.59 14.60 -11.56
C LEU A 19 -13.77 14.47 -10.60
N GLY A 20 -14.32 15.59 -10.11
CA GLY A 20 -15.22 15.59 -8.98
C GLY A 20 -14.52 15.28 -7.65
N PRO A 21 -15.24 15.43 -6.51
CA PRO A 21 -14.63 15.44 -5.18
C PRO A 21 -14.01 14.10 -4.79
N VAL A 22 -14.61 12.97 -5.19
CA VAL A 22 -14.15 11.63 -4.81
C VAL A 22 -12.85 11.27 -5.52
N ASP A 23 -12.80 11.43 -6.84
CA ASP A 23 -11.62 11.05 -7.62
C ASP A 23 -10.48 12.06 -7.47
N TYR A 24 -10.78 13.34 -7.20
CA TYR A 24 -9.77 14.31 -6.79
C TYR A 24 -9.08 13.90 -5.48
N ALA A 25 -9.83 13.42 -4.48
CA ALA A 25 -9.24 12.95 -3.21
C ALA A 25 -8.31 11.75 -3.43
N ARG A 26 -8.70 10.79 -4.29
CA ARG A 26 -7.83 9.66 -4.67
C ARG A 26 -6.57 10.12 -5.38
N TYR A 27 -6.69 11.04 -6.34
CA TYR A 27 -5.55 11.63 -7.04
C TYR A 27 -4.54 12.26 -6.06
N GLN A 28 -5.00 13.03 -5.07
CA GLN A 28 -4.12 13.60 -4.05
C GLN A 28 -3.46 12.53 -3.16
N GLN A 29 -4.19 11.47 -2.82
CA GLN A 29 -3.66 10.37 -2.02
C GLN A 29 -2.57 9.57 -2.74
N GLN A 30 -2.63 9.44 -4.07
CA GLN A 30 -1.61 8.73 -4.87
C GLN A 30 -0.22 9.38 -4.77
N PHE A 31 -0.17 10.70 -4.58
CA PHE A 31 1.07 11.47 -4.41
C PHE A 31 1.35 11.84 -2.96
N SER A 32 0.44 11.50 -2.06
CA SER A 32 0.75 11.50 -0.64
C SER A 32 1.70 10.34 -0.43
N LEU A 33 3.00 10.64 -0.29
CA LEU A 33 3.94 9.72 0.33
C LEU A 33 3.23 9.23 1.61
N GLY A 34 2.89 7.94 1.67
CA GLY A 34 2.33 7.37 2.89
C GLY A 34 3.18 7.84 4.06
N SER A 35 2.54 8.21 5.17
CA SER A 35 3.31 8.56 6.37
C SER A 35 4.01 7.31 6.89
N GLY A 36 5.33 7.39 7.07
CA GLY A 36 6.13 6.29 7.60
C GLY A 36 7.31 5.95 6.69
N ASP A 37 8.44 5.62 7.29
CA ASP A 37 9.56 5.02 6.58
C ASP A 37 9.45 3.52 6.76
N TYR A 38 8.69 2.87 5.88
CA TYR A 38 8.52 1.41 5.91
C TYR A 38 9.87 0.69 5.94
N THR A 39 10.90 1.23 5.28
CA THR A 39 12.23 0.64 5.28
C THR A 39 12.85 0.68 6.67
N ALA A 40 12.82 1.84 7.33
CA ALA A 40 13.32 1.99 8.70
C ALA A 40 12.47 1.22 9.72
N GLU A 41 11.15 1.19 9.55
CA GLU A 41 10.23 0.44 10.41
C GLU A 41 10.46 -1.07 10.30
N ARG A 42 10.66 -1.59 9.08
CA ARG A 42 10.97 -3.02 8.84
C ARG A 42 12.34 -3.40 9.39
N GLN A 43 13.32 -2.49 9.40
CA GLN A 43 14.62 -2.73 10.02
C GLN A 43 14.53 -2.82 11.56
N LYS A 44 13.59 -2.08 12.18
CA LYS A 44 13.36 -2.10 13.63
C LYS A 44 12.46 -3.23 14.09
N ALA A 45 11.64 -3.79 13.21
CA ALA A 45 10.79 -4.92 13.52
C ALA A 45 11.64 -6.17 13.78
N GLU A 46 11.44 -6.81 14.94
CA GLU A 46 11.99 -8.13 15.22
C GLU A 46 11.50 -9.11 14.14
N GLN A 47 12.44 -9.71 13.42
CA GLN A 47 12.13 -10.71 12.41
C GLN A 47 12.20 -12.08 13.07
N PRO A 48 11.08 -12.79 13.24
CA PRO A 48 11.11 -14.15 13.72
C PRO A 48 11.96 -14.99 12.76
N ASP A 49 12.67 -15.97 13.32
CA ASP A 49 13.41 -16.92 12.49
C ASP A 49 12.46 -17.76 11.63
N ILE A 50 13.03 -18.40 10.61
CA ILE A 50 12.30 -19.20 9.63
C ILE A 50 11.52 -20.35 10.30
N GLU A 51 12.07 -20.92 11.36
CA GLU A 51 11.46 -22.05 12.08
C GLU A 51 10.19 -21.61 12.81
N THR A 52 10.25 -20.47 13.49
CA THR A 52 9.13 -19.83 14.19
C THR A 52 8.02 -19.46 13.20
N ILE A 53 8.39 -18.88 12.05
CA ILE A 53 7.44 -18.56 10.98
C ILE A 53 6.77 -19.84 10.46
N SER A 54 7.57 -20.87 10.17
CA SER A 54 7.08 -22.14 9.60
C SER A 54 6.09 -22.82 10.55
N LYS A 55 6.44 -22.92 11.84
CA LYS A 55 5.55 -23.49 12.86
C LYS A 55 4.23 -22.71 12.94
N ARG A 56 4.30 -21.38 12.93
CA ARG A 56 3.11 -20.53 12.99
C ARG A 56 2.21 -20.71 11.77
N VAL A 57 2.79 -20.83 10.58
CA VAL A 57 2.03 -21.08 9.34
C VAL A 57 1.29 -22.43 9.43
N GLU A 58 1.94 -23.49 9.92
CA GLU A 58 1.30 -24.80 10.05
C GLU A 58 0.14 -24.78 11.07
N GLU A 59 0.30 -24.10 12.21
CA GLU A 59 -0.78 -23.91 13.19
C GLU A 59 -1.99 -23.19 12.58
N LEU A 60 -1.75 -22.11 11.82
CA LEU A 60 -2.81 -21.32 11.21
C LEU A 60 -3.50 -22.06 10.05
N LYS A 61 -2.77 -22.88 9.28
CA LYS A 61 -3.36 -23.79 8.29
C LYS A 61 -4.25 -24.83 8.96
N ALA A 62 -3.78 -25.46 10.04
CA ALA A 62 -4.55 -26.46 10.79
C ALA A 62 -5.83 -25.86 11.39
N ALA A 63 -5.79 -24.60 11.80
CA ALA A 63 -6.96 -23.85 12.27
C ALA A 63 -7.89 -23.34 11.15
N GLY A 64 -7.53 -23.55 9.87
CA GLY A 64 -8.32 -23.07 8.73
C GLY A 64 -8.33 -21.54 8.57
N LEU A 65 -7.36 -20.83 9.15
CA LEU A 65 -7.30 -19.37 9.16
C LEU A 65 -6.54 -18.76 7.97
N LEU A 66 -5.83 -19.59 7.19
CA LEU A 66 -5.08 -19.19 6.00
C LEU A 66 -5.80 -19.63 4.73
N VAL A 67 -7.05 -19.19 4.56
CA VAL A 67 -7.80 -19.44 3.33
C VAL A 67 -7.35 -18.45 2.25
N PRO A 68 -6.89 -18.91 1.08
CA PRO A 68 -6.52 -18.02 -0.01
C PRO A 68 -7.76 -17.27 -0.51
N PRO A 69 -7.64 -15.98 -0.87
CA PRO A 69 -8.75 -15.24 -1.45
C PRO A 69 -9.24 -15.89 -2.75
N PRO A 70 -10.52 -15.71 -3.12
CA PRO A 70 -11.14 -16.42 -4.24
C PRO A 70 -10.42 -16.28 -5.60
N ASN A 71 -9.70 -15.16 -5.79
CA ASN A 71 -8.99 -14.83 -7.02
C ASN A 71 -7.46 -14.88 -6.87
N ALA A 72 -6.96 -15.49 -5.79
CA ALA A 72 -5.53 -15.63 -5.59
C ALA A 72 -4.96 -16.70 -6.53
N ARG A 73 -3.89 -16.35 -7.24
CA ARG A 73 -3.10 -17.31 -8.02
C ARG A 73 -1.78 -17.55 -7.30
N LEU A 74 -1.54 -18.80 -6.91
CA LEU A 74 -0.21 -19.21 -6.44
C LEU A 74 0.74 -19.20 -7.63
N LEU A 75 1.80 -18.39 -7.54
CA LEU A 75 2.90 -18.46 -8.47
C LEU A 75 3.77 -19.64 -8.03
N ALA A 76 4.02 -20.59 -8.95
CA ALA A 76 5.03 -21.61 -8.69
C ALA A 76 6.36 -20.90 -8.41
N GLY A 77 7.09 -21.36 -7.39
CA GLY A 77 8.40 -20.82 -7.06
C GLY A 77 9.38 -20.95 -8.24
N PRO A 78 10.51 -20.22 -8.20
CA PRO A 78 11.56 -20.40 -9.20
C PRO A 78 12.04 -21.88 -9.21
N PRO A 79 12.48 -22.39 -10.38
CA PRO A 79 12.98 -23.76 -10.52
C PRO A 79 14.20 -24.06 -9.64
#